data_AF-A0A8S3YA91-F1
#
_entry.id   AF-A0A8S3YA91-F1
#
_cell.length_a   1.000
_cell.length_b   1.000
_cell.length_c   1.000
_cell.angle_alpha   90.00
_cell.angle_beta   90.00
_cell.angle_gamma   90.00
#
_symmetry.space_group_name_H-M   'P 1'
#
loop_
_entity.id
_entity.type
_entity.pdbx_description
1 polymer ?
#
loop_
_entity_poly.entity_id
_entity_poly.type
_entity_poly.pdbx_seq_one_letter_code
_entity_poly.pdbx_strand_id
1 'polypeptide(L)'
;MLVTYLEASRDLCETDSILFGAAVAVCRIIGAKFPMAGRATTQSSAILAWRKRLEDRIAKARAPRQASGRPDITQKLTERIDDLKQKIAAWGKRIRRFTERSRRFNQNRLFQSDQKRLYKSLERPKVCGAGQGPDQADIIAFWRGLWSEPVNHSEGPWMEVVASQGASVTPMDPITITPEDVAEAVRKSGARRAASLLAEGVHSVSRCARPTVSRGSRPEVAPEPLHYWDHSLDS
;
A
#
# COMPACT_ATOMS: atom_id res chain seq x y z
N MET A 1 -43.83 -24.59 65.63
CA MET A 1 -42.50 -25.05 65.19
C MET A 1 -42.46 -25.34 63.70
N LEU A 2 -43.26 -26.24 63.13
CA LEU A 2 -43.16 -26.56 61.69
C LEU A 2 -43.53 -25.40 60.74
N VAL A 3 -44.56 -24.63 61.10
CA VAL A 3 -45.06 -23.50 60.30
C VAL A 3 -44.00 -22.42 60.11
N THR A 4 -43.19 -22.14 61.14
CA THR A 4 -42.11 -21.13 61.08
C THR A 4 -40.93 -21.58 60.22
N TYR A 5 -40.69 -22.88 60.07
CA TYR A 5 -39.66 -23.42 59.17
C TYR A 5 -40.11 -23.45 57.70
N LEU A 6 -41.42 -23.60 57.45
CA LEU A 6 -42.00 -23.54 56.10
C LEU A 6 -42.01 -22.11 55.54
N GLU A 7 -42.23 -21.09 56.38
CA GLU A 7 -42.15 -19.68 55.96
C GLU A 7 -40.70 -19.23 55.64
N ALA A 8 -39.70 -19.89 56.22
CA ALA A 8 -38.28 -19.57 56.01
C ALA A 8 -37.64 -20.33 54.84
N SER A 9 -38.29 -21.36 54.30
CA SER A 9 -37.73 -22.17 53.21
C SER A 9 -37.69 -21.37 51.90
N ARG A 10 -36.57 -21.44 51.19
CA ARG A 10 -36.37 -20.64 49.97
C ARG A 10 -36.67 -21.41 48.68
N ASP A 11 -36.57 -22.74 48.73
CA ASP A 11 -36.70 -23.61 47.55
C ASP A 11 -37.68 -24.77 47.78
N LEU A 12 -38.32 -25.20 46.69
CA LEU A 12 -39.34 -26.25 46.71
C LEU A 12 -38.79 -27.60 47.23
N CYS A 13 -37.54 -27.94 46.94
CA CYS A 13 -36.92 -29.17 47.44
C CYS A 13 -36.72 -29.16 48.97
N GLU A 14 -36.53 -27.97 49.55
CA GLU A 14 -36.35 -27.80 50.99
C GLU A 14 -37.69 -28.00 51.71
N THR A 15 -38.78 -27.45 51.16
CA THR A 15 -40.15 -27.69 51.68
C THR A 15 -40.53 -29.17 51.67
N ASP A 16 -40.22 -29.89 50.59
CA ASP A 16 -40.54 -31.31 50.44
C ASP A 16 -39.80 -32.16 51.48
N SER A 17 -38.51 -31.86 51.69
CA SER A 17 -37.68 -32.55 52.69
C SER A 17 -38.19 -32.32 54.12
N ILE A 18 -38.61 -31.10 54.44
CA ILE A 18 -39.14 -30.74 55.77
C ILE A 18 -40.49 -31.41 56.01
N LEU A 19 -41.41 -31.37 55.04
CA LEU A 19 -42.73 -32.01 55.14
C LEU A 19 -42.62 -33.53 55.27
N PHE A 20 -41.72 -34.14 54.50
CA PHE A 20 -41.46 -35.58 54.58
C PHE A 20 -40.87 -35.97 55.94
N GLY A 21 -39.87 -35.22 56.43
CA GLY A 21 -39.28 -35.44 57.75
C GLY A 21 -40.29 -35.31 58.90
N ALA A 22 -41.18 -34.32 58.80
CA ALA A 22 -42.28 -34.11 59.74
C ALA A 22 -43.27 -35.28 59.75
N ALA A 23 -43.71 -35.72 58.56
CA ALA A 23 -44.62 -36.85 58.41
C ALA A 23 -44.04 -38.13 59.02
N VAL A 24 -42.75 -38.41 58.78
CA VAL A 24 -42.06 -39.58 59.34
C VAL A 24 -41.96 -39.48 60.88
N ALA A 25 -41.69 -38.30 61.43
CA ALA A 25 -41.64 -38.10 62.88
C ALA A 25 -43.01 -38.33 63.55
N VAL A 26 -44.09 -37.80 62.95
CA VAL A 26 -45.46 -38.00 63.45
C VAL A 26 -45.87 -39.47 63.37
N CYS A 27 -45.55 -40.17 62.28
CA CYS A 27 -45.85 -41.60 62.16
C CYS A 27 -45.09 -42.45 63.19
N ARG A 28 -43.85 -42.08 63.55
CA ARG A 28 -43.11 -42.73 64.64
C ARG A 28 -43.75 -42.50 66.01
N ILE A 29 -44.24 -41.29 66.28
CA ILE A 29 -44.90 -40.95 67.56
C ILE A 29 -46.23 -41.70 67.72
N ILE A 30 -46.98 -41.86 66.63
CA ILE A 30 -48.29 -42.54 66.62
C ILE A 30 -48.14 -44.08 66.61
N GLY A 31 -46.91 -44.61 66.51
CA GLY A 31 -46.65 -46.05 66.45
C GLY A 31 -47.15 -46.71 65.17
N ALA A 32 -47.52 -45.91 64.16
CA ALA A 32 -47.93 -46.41 62.86
C ALA A 32 -46.70 -46.93 62.11
N LYS A 33 -46.71 -48.22 61.73
CA LYS A 33 -45.71 -48.77 60.80
C LYS A 33 -45.92 -48.10 59.45
N PHE A 34 -45.16 -47.05 59.19
CA PHE A 34 -45.09 -46.47 57.85
C PHE A 34 -44.55 -47.56 56.93
N PRO A 35 -45.29 -48.02 55.92
CA PRO A 35 -44.67 -48.80 54.87
C PRO A 35 -43.69 -47.84 54.21
N MET A 36 -42.40 -47.97 54.53
CA MET A 36 -41.32 -47.58 53.63
C MET A 36 -41.36 -48.50 52.41
N ALA A 37 -42.54 -48.64 51.78
CA ALA A 37 -42.77 -49.30 50.52
C ALA A 37 -42.50 -48.26 49.44
N GLY A 38 -41.20 -48.04 49.32
CA GLY A 38 -40.60 -46.95 48.59
C GLY A 38 -39.11 -46.89 48.84
N ARG A 39 -38.44 -48.04 49.08
CA ARG A 39 -37.26 -48.28 48.26
C ARG A 39 -37.76 -48.08 46.83
N ALA A 40 -37.64 -46.85 46.32
CA ALA A 40 -37.24 -46.69 44.94
C ALA A 40 -36.10 -47.68 44.83
N THR A 41 -36.37 -48.79 44.17
CA THR A 41 -35.32 -49.68 43.71
C THR A 41 -34.23 -48.72 43.27
N THR A 42 -33.10 -48.72 43.96
CA THR A 42 -31.85 -48.29 43.36
C THR A 42 -31.68 -49.27 42.22
N GLN A 43 -32.40 -49.01 41.12
CA GLN A 43 -32.21 -49.67 39.85
C GLN A 43 -30.77 -49.31 39.55
N SER A 44 -29.93 -50.30 39.79
CA SER A 44 -28.61 -50.49 39.22
C SER A 44 -28.01 -49.23 38.62
N SER A 45 -27.06 -48.63 39.34
CA SER A 45 -25.72 -48.15 38.93
C SER A 45 -25.34 -48.12 37.42
N ALA A 46 -26.29 -47.83 36.55
CA ALA A 46 -26.14 -47.67 35.13
C ALA A 46 -27.04 -46.48 34.82
N ILE A 47 -26.43 -45.30 34.80
CA ILE A 47 -27.07 -44.05 34.38
C ILE A 47 -27.99 -44.38 33.20
N LEU A 48 -29.31 -44.21 33.40
CA LEU A 48 -30.32 -44.53 32.40
C LEU A 48 -29.87 -43.99 31.05
N ALA A 49 -29.86 -44.82 30.01
CA ALA A 49 -29.24 -44.48 28.73
C ALA A 49 -29.75 -43.15 28.15
N TRP A 50 -31.01 -42.79 28.42
CA TRP A 50 -31.58 -41.51 28.02
C TRP A 50 -30.95 -40.31 28.74
N ARG A 51 -30.56 -40.45 30.01
CA ARG A 51 -29.87 -39.42 30.80
C ARG A 51 -28.45 -39.20 30.29
N LYS A 52 -27.68 -40.27 30.04
CA LYS A 52 -26.37 -40.15 29.37
C LYS A 52 -26.50 -39.46 28.01
N ARG A 53 -27.48 -39.85 27.20
CA ARG A 53 -27.74 -39.20 25.90
C ARG A 53 -28.06 -37.70 26.05
N LEU A 54 -28.77 -37.31 27.11
CA LEU A 54 -29.08 -35.91 27.39
C LEU A 54 -27.84 -35.15 27.85
N GLU A 55 -27.06 -35.72 28.78
CA GLU A 55 -25.80 -35.17 29.25
C GLU A 55 -24.77 -35.03 28.10
N ASP A 56 -24.67 -36.04 27.22
CA ASP A 56 -23.83 -36.02 26.02
C ASP A 56 -24.29 -34.96 25.01
N ARG A 57 -25.61 -34.78 24.83
CA ARG A 57 -26.15 -33.71 23.97
C ARG A 57 -25.84 -32.33 24.52
N ILE A 58 -25.94 -32.15 25.84
CA ILE A 58 -25.58 -30.90 26.52
C ILE A 58 -24.06 -30.67 26.41
N ALA A 59 -23.25 -31.70 26.63
CA ALA A 59 -21.80 -31.63 26.49
C ALA A 59 -21.37 -31.29 25.06
N LYS A 60 -22.02 -31.88 24.05
CA LYS A 60 -21.79 -31.57 22.63
C LYS A 60 -22.27 -30.16 22.23
N ALA A 61 -23.33 -29.66 22.85
CA ALA A 61 -23.82 -28.30 22.63
C ALA A 61 -22.93 -27.24 23.32
N ARG A 62 -22.33 -27.60 24.47
CA ARG A 62 -21.38 -26.77 25.22
C ARG A 62 -19.96 -26.85 24.68
N ALA A 63 -19.62 -27.94 23.96
CA ALA A 63 -18.35 -28.05 23.29
C ALA A 63 -18.22 -26.85 22.32
N PRO A 64 -17.09 -26.12 22.36
CA PRO A 64 -16.87 -25.04 21.42
C PRO A 64 -17.05 -25.62 20.02
N ARG A 65 -17.99 -25.04 19.27
CA ARG A 65 -18.25 -25.42 17.89
C ARG A 65 -16.92 -25.30 17.17
N GLN A 66 -16.27 -26.45 16.87
CA GLN A 66 -15.01 -26.46 16.17
C GLN A 66 -15.24 -25.67 14.89
N ALA A 67 -14.64 -24.48 14.79
CA ALA A 67 -14.74 -23.60 13.65
C ALA A 67 -13.89 -24.18 12.53
N SER A 68 -14.27 -25.37 12.05
CA SER A 68 -13.64 -26.01 10.92
C SER A 68 -13.96 -25.20 9.66
N GLY A 69 -13.01 -24.36 9.24
CA GLY A 69 -12.90 -23.87 7.87
C GLY A 69 -13.60 -22.55 7.49
N ARG A 70 -14.08 -21.75 8.45
CA ARG A 70 -14.56 -20.38 8.14
C ARG A 70 -13.46 -19.38 8.53
N PRO A 71 -12.90 -18.59 7.58
CA PRO A 71 -11.97 -17.52 7.95
C PRO A 71 -12.68 -16.62 8.95
N ASP A 72 -11.98 -16.31 10.03
CA ASP A 72 -12.47 -15.44 11.08
C ASP A 72 -12.97 -14.14 10.43
N ILE A 73 -14.12 -13.63 10.86
CA ILE A 73 -14.72 -12.42 10.27
C ILE A 73 -13.71 -11.26 10.32
N THR A 74 -12.84 -11.28 11.32
CA THR A 74 -11.69 -10.37 11.48
C THR A 74 -10.71 -10.46 10.30
N GLN A 75 -10.36 -11.65 9.82
CA GLN A 75 -9.44 -11.87 8.69
C GLN A 75 -10.00 -11.32 7.38
N LYS A 76 -11.28 -11.58 7.11
CA LYS A 76 -11.95 -11.02 5.92
C LYS A 76 -12.01 -9.49 5.96
N LEU A 77 -12.19 -8.93 7.16
CA LEU A 77 -12.17 -7.48 7.36
C LEU A 77 -10.78 -6.92 7.04
N THR A 78 -9.71 -7.54 7.55
CA THR A 78 -8.33 -7.10 7.30
C THR A 78 -7.95 -7.19 5.83
N GLU A 79 -8.29 -8.29 5.14
CA GLU A 79 -8.07 -8.45 3.70
C GLU A 79 -8.78 -7.34 2.92
N ARG A 80 -10.04 -7.05 3.25
CA ARG A 80 -10.80 -6.00 2.59
C ARG A 80 -10.21 -4.60 2.82
N ILE A 81 -9.68 -4.34 4.01
CA ILE A 81 -9.00 -3.09 4.34
C ILE A 81 -7.72 -2.96 3.49
N ASP A 82 -6.93 -4.01 3.39
CA ASP A 82 -5.67 -3.99 2.64
C ASP A 82 -5.90 -3.88 1.13
N ASP A 83 -6.94 -4.53 0.59
CA ASP A 83 -7.41 -4.32 -0.79
C ASP A 83 -7.73 -2.84 -1.09
N LEU A 84 -8.44 -2.19 -0.16
CA LEU A 84 -8.80 -0.78 -0.30
C LEU A 84 -7.57 0.12 -0.20
N LYS A 85 -6.66 -0.14 0.74
CA LYS A 85 -5.37 0.58 0.84
C LYS A 85 -4.56 0.43 -0.43
N GLN A 86 -4.46 -0.78 -0.98
CA GLN A 86 -3.72 -1.05 -2.21
C GLN A 86 -4.35 -0.31 -3.41
N LYS A 87 -5.69 -0.31 -3.50
CA LYS A 87 -6.41 0.48 -4.51
C LYS A 87 -6.09 1.96 -4.35
N ILE A 88 -6.28 2.55 -3.17
CA ILE A 88 -6.00 3.97 -2.93
C ILE A 88 -4.55 4.32 -3.31
N ALA A 89 -3.59 3.48 -2.93
CA ALA A 89 -2.18 3.67 -3.29
C ALA A 89 -1.97 3.63 -4.82
N ALA A 90 -2.61 2.70 -5.53
CA ALA A 90 -2.55 2.59 -6.99
C ALA A 90 -3.17 3.81 -7.69
N TRP A 91 -4.35 4.26 -7.23
CA TRP A 91 -5.01 5.47 -7.71
C TRP A 91 -4.16 6.72 -7.47
N GLY A 92 -3.59 6.87 -6.27
CA GLY A 92 -2.66 7.95 -5.94
C GLY A 92 -1.44 7.99 -6.86
N LYS A 93 -0.83 6.83 -7.13
CA LYS A 93 0.27 6.70 -8.10
C LYS A 93 -0.17 7.08 -9.52
N ARG A 94 -1.37 6.70 -9.94
CA ARG A 94 -1.92 7.06 -11.27
C ARG A 94 -2.11 8.57 -11.40
N ILE A 95 -2.67 9.22 -10.38
CA ILE A 95 -2.86 10.68 -10.34
C ILE A 95 -1.51 11.41 -10.37
N ARG A 96 -0.53 11.00 -9.56
CA ARG A 96 0.82 11.58 -9.58
C ARG A 96 1.48 11.46 -10.96
N ARG A 97 1.42 10.28 -11.58
CA ARG A 97 1.94 10.10 -12.95
C ARG A 97 1.21 10.96 -13.99
N PHE A 98 -0.10 11.13 -13.85
CA PHE A 98 -0.87 11.97 -14.75
C PHE A 98 -0.46 13.44 -14.60
N THR A 99 -0.42 13.95 -13.36
CA THR A 99 -0.03 15.33 -13.08
C THR A 99 1.41 15.64 -13.52
N GLU A 100 2.36 14.75 -13.26
CA GLU A 100 3.74 14.88 -13.75
C GLU A 100 3.81 14.87 -15.29
N ARG A 101 3.11 13.95 -15.95
CA ARG A 101 3.06 13.89 -17.42
C ARG A 101 2.51 15.18 -17.99
N SER A 102 1.38 15.66 -17.47
CA SER A 102 0.75 16.90 -17.91
C SER A 102 1.66 18.10 -17.67
N ARG A 103 2.36 18.15 -16.52
CA ARG A 103 3.37 19.17 -16.23
C ARG A 103 4.51 19.16 -17.23
N ARG A 104 5.12 18.00 -17.49
CA ARG A 104 6.20 17.84 -18.48
C ARG A 104 5.74 18.21 -19.89
N PHE A 105 4.53 17.78 -20.28
CA PHE A 105 3.95 18.15 -21.56
C PHE A 105 3.80 19.67 -21.70
N ASN A 106 3.26 20.33 -20.68
CA ASN A 106 3.09 21.78 -20.68
C ASN A 106 4.45 22.51 -20.68
N GLN A 107 5.42 22.05 -19.89
CA GLN A 107 6.78 22.60 -19.86
C GLN A 107 7.49 22.43 -21.20
N ASN A 108 7.41 21.25 -21.82
CA ASN A 108 8.01 21.00 -23.14
C ASN A 108 7.34 21.84 -24.23
N ARG A 109 6.01 21.97 -24.18
CA ARG A 109 5.27 22.83 -25.11
C ARG A 109 5.68 24.29 -24.95
N LEU A 110 5.85 24.75 -23.70
CA LEU A 110 6.33 26.09 -23.40
C LEU A 110 7.78 26.28 -23.83
N PHE A 111 8.65 25.28 -23.65
CA PHE A 111 10.03 25.31 -24.14
C PHE A 111 10.11 25.47 -25.66
N GLN A 112 9.26 24.77 -26.41
CA GLN A 112 9.26 24.84 -27.87
C GLN A 112 8.70 26.15 -28.42
N SER A 113 7.76 26.78 -27.70
CA SER A 113 7.07 28.00 -28.17
C SER A 113 7.63 29.29 -27.56
N ASP A 114 7.90 29.31 -26.26
CA ASP A 114 8.35 30.47 -25.50
C ASP A 114 9.23 30.06 -24.32
N GLN A 115 10.53 29.89 -24.61
CA GLN A 115 11.54 29.54 -23.61
C GLN A 115 11.63 30.57 -22.48
N LYS A 116 11.44 31.87 -22.77
CA LYS A 116 11.53 32.95 -21.78
C LYS A 116 10.47 32.76 -20.71
N ARG A 117 9.22 32.45 -21.10
CA ARG A 117 8.14 32.18 -20.14
C ARG A 117 8.38 30.93 -19.30
N LEU A 118 8.99 29.89 -19.87
CA LEU A 118 9.38 28.72 -19.09
C LEU A 118 10.41 29.09 -18.02
N TYR A 119 11.51 29.75 -18.40
CA TYR A 119 12.56 30.11 -17.43
C TYR A 119 12.03 31.06 -16.34
N LYS A 120 11.22 32.06 -16.70
CA LYS A 120 10.52 32.90 -15.71
C LYS A 120 9.63 32.12 -14.75
N SER A 121 9.02 31.01 -15.19
CA SER A 121 8.21 30.15 -14.31
C SER A 121 9.04 29.22 -13.41
N LEU A 122 10.30 28.97 -13.77
CA LEU A 122 11.26 28.18 -13.00
C LEU A 122 12.04 29.03 -12.00
N GLU A 123 12.18 30.33 -12.29
CA GLU A 123 12.69 31.31 -11.33
C GLU A 123 11.86 31.22 -10.05
N ARG A 124 12.53 30.99 -8.92
CA ARG A 124 11.90 31.18 -7.62
C ARG A 124 11.56 32.66 -7.47
N PRO A 125 10.48 33.03 -6.76
CA PRO A 125 10.22 34.43 -6.47
C PRO A 125 11.50 35.05 -5.90
N LYS A 126 11.94 36.15 -6.53
CA LYS A 126 13.19 36.83 -6.21
C LYS A 126 13.29 36.99 -4.69
N VAL A 127 14.15 36.20 -4.05
CA VAL A 127 14.77 36.59 -2.78
C VAL A 127 15.87 37.58 -3.17
N CYS A 128 15.47 38.70 -3.76
CA CYS A 128 16.37 39.82 -3.95
C CYS A 128 16.26 40.63 -2.66
N GLY A 129 17.29 40.52 -1.81
CA GLY A 129 17.62 41.65 -0.96
C GLY A 129 17.71 42.90 -1.83
N ALA A 130 17.25 44.04 -1.31
CA ALA A 130 17.11 45.30 -2.02
C ALA A 130 18.45 45.95 -2.46
N GLY A 131 19.46 45.16 -2.80
CA GLY A 131 20.74 45.62 -3.32
C GLY A 131 20.75 45.62 -4.85
N GLN A 132 21.34 46.67 -5.42
CA GLN A 132 21.84 46.68 -6.79
C GLN A 132 22.67 45.40 -7.03
N GLY A 133 22.44 44.73 -8.17
CA GLY A 133 23.29 43.61 -8.57
C GLY A 133 24.75 44.07 -8.73
N PRO A 134 25.73 43.16 -8.61
CA PRO A 134 27.13 43.49 -8.83
C PRO A 134 27.33 44.09 -10.23
N ASP A 135 28.24 45.07 -10.34
CA ASP A 135 28.52 45.76 -11.59
C ASP A 135 29.07 44.78 -12.65
N GLN A 136 28.81 45.08 -13.91
CA GLN A 136 29.25 44.23 -15.02
C GLN A 136 30.78 44.11 -15.07
N ALA A 137 31.50 45.21 -14.75
CA ALA A 137 32.96 45.19 -14.70
C ALA A 137 33.47 44.26 -13.60
N ASP A 138 32.83 44.26 -12.42
CA ASP A 138 33.20 43.39 -11.30
C ASP A 138 33.00 41.91 -11.63
N ILE A 139 31.87 41.57 -12.28
CA ILE A 139 31.60 40.20 -12.72
C ILE A 139 32.66 39.75 -13.73
N ILE A 140 32.97 40.59 -14.72
CA ILE A 140 33.95 40.26 -15.75
C ILE A 140 35.35 40.12 -15.14
N ALA A 141 35.75 41.04 -14.25
CA ALA A 141 37.03 40.98 -13.56
C ALA A 141 37.17 39.72 -12.70
N PHE A 142 36.10 39.34 -11.98
CA PHE A 142 36.06 38.12 -11.18
C PHE A 142 36.28 36.87 -12.03
N TRP A 143 35.48 36.67 -13.09
CA TRP A 143 35.61 35.49 -13.95
C TRP A 143 36.91 35.49 -14.76
N ARG A 144 37.35 36.66 -15.22
CA ARG A 144 38.64 36.80 -15.90
C ARG A 144 39.78 36.42 -14.95
N GLY A 145 39.79 36.87 -13.71
CA GLY A 145 40.81 36.48 -12.72
C GLY A 145 40.85 34.98 -12.49
N LEU A 146 39.67 34.35 -12.34
CA LEU A 146 39.58 32.90 -12.10
C LEU A 146 40.11 32.06 -13.27
N TRP A 147 39.98 32.53 -14.51
CA TRP A 147 40.34 31.76 -15.72
C TRP A 147 41.62 32.23 -16.41
N SER A 148 42.12 33.42 -16.10
CA SER A 148 43.34 33.98 -16.73
C SER A 148 44.59 33.61 -15.94
N GLU A 149 44.48 33.32 -14.65
CA GLU A 149 45.59 32.81 -13.86
C GLU A 149 45.68 31.30 -14.04
N PRO A 150 46.74 30.77 -14.68
CA PRO A 150 46.96 29.33 -14.72
C PRO A 150 47.31 28.86 -13.30
N VAL A 151 46.30 28.36 -12.60
CA VAL A 151 46.50 27.72 -11.30
C VAL A 151 46.99 26.31 -11.55
N ASN A 152 48.23 26.02 -11.13
CA ASN A 152 48.72 24.65 -11.06
C ASN A 152 47.99 23.94 -9.92
N HIS A 153 46.99 23.14 -10.26
CA HIS A 153 46.35 22.26 -9.29
C HIS A 153 47.35 21.15 -8.91
N SER A 154 47.78 21.11 -7.65
CA SER A 154 48.46 19.93 -7.13
C SER A 154 47.44 18.79 -7.11
N GLU A 155 47.67 17.78 -7.92
CA GLU A 155 46.90 16.54 -7.88
C GLU A 155 46.89 16.01 -6.43
N GLY A 156 45.69 15.83 -5.86
CA GLY A 156 45.58 15.34 -4.50
C GLY A 156 46.03 13.88 -4.40
N PRO A 157 46.56 13.42 -3.25
CA PRO A 157 47.00 12.02 -3.06
C PRO A 157 45.91 10.97 -3.39
N TRP A 158 44.63 11.38 -3.37
CA TRP A 158 43.51 10.53 -3.72
C TRP A 158 43.49 10.10 -5.19
N MET A 159 44.12 10.83 -6.12
CA MET A 159 44.16 10.40 -7.52
C MET A 159 45.07 9.20 -7.72
N GLU A 160 46.17 9.09 -6.96
CA GLU A 160 47.00 7.88 -6.90
C GLU A 160 46.23 6.71 -6.27
N VAL A 161 45.41 6.99 -5.26
CA VAL A 161 44.52 5.99 -4.64
C VAL A 161 43.47 5.48 -5.64
N VAL A 162 42.85 6.37 -6.40
CA VAL A 162 41.86 5.97 -7.42
C VAL A 162 42.53 5.25 -8.59
N ALA A 163 43.72 5.70 -9.01
CA ALA A 163 44.50 5.04 -10.06
C ALA A 163 44.96 3.64 -9.63
N SER A 164 45.40 3.46 -8.38
CA SER A 164 45.77 2.14 -7.85
C SER A 164 44.57 1.22 -7.65
N GLN A 165 43.42 1.75 -7.21
CA GLN A 165 42.15 1.00 -7.18
C GLN A 165 41.72 0.58 -8.59
N GLY A 166 41.82 1.49 -9.56
CA GLY A 166 41.49 1.25 -10.96
C GLY A 166 42.47 0.33 -11.68
N ALA A 167 43.74 0.28 -11.27
CA ALA A 167 44.76 -0.62 -11.84
C ALA A 167 44.43 -2.10 -11.62
N SER A 168 43.64 -2.43 -10.58
CA SER A 168 43.14 -3.78 -10.34
C SER A 168 41.92 -4.16 -11.20
N VAL A 169 41.29 -3.18 -11.86
CA VAL A 169 40.11 -3.39 -12.70
C VAL A 169 40.57 -3.71 -14.11
N THR A 170 40.34 -4.95 -14.55
CA THR A 170 40.58 -5.36 -15.94
C THR A 170 39.77 -4.44 -16.87
N PRO A 171 40.39 -3.85 -17.91
CA PRO A 171 39.66 -3.09 -18.92
C PRO A 171 38.51 -3.92 -19.48
N MET A 172 37.33 -3.33 -19.52
CA MET A 172 36.14 -4.04 -19.99
C MET A 172 36.30 -4.38 -21.47
N ASP A 173 36.09 -5.66 -21.80
CA ASP A 173 36.11 -6.11 -23.20
C ASP A 173 35.05 -5.37 -24.03
N PRO A 174 35.26 -5.19 -25.34
CA PRO A 174 34.27 -4.57 -26.22
C PRO A 174 32.92 -5.30 -26.14
N ILE A 175 31.91 -4.63 -25.55
CA ILE A 175 30.55 -5.19 -25.46
C ILE A 175 29.90 -5.11 -26.84
N THR A 176 29.78 -6.27 -27.49
CA THR A 176 28.97 -6.41 -28.70
C THR A 176 27.57 -6.86 -28.29
N ILE A 177 26.60 -5.95 -28.32
CA ILE A 177 25.20 -6.27 -28.00
C ILE A 177 24.61 -7.03 -29.19
N THR A 178 24.29 -8.30 -28.98
CA THR A 178 23.65 -9.16 -29.98
C THR A 178 22.12 -9.03 -29.92
N PRO A 179 21.39 -9.32 -31.01
CA PRO A 179 19.93 -9.34 -30.98
C PRO A 179 19.38 -10.36 -29.96
N GLU A 180 20.13 -11.43 -29.67
CA GLU A 180 19.83 -12.41 -28.63
C GLU A 180 19.87 -11.80 -27.22
N ASP A 181 20.82 -10.91 -26.93
CA ASP A 181 20.91 -10.19 -25.65
C ASP A 181 19.68 -9.30 -25.43
N VAL A 182 19.22 -8.65 -26.51
CA VAL A 182 18.00 -7.84 -26.50
C VAL A 182 16.78 -8.73 -26.26
N ALA A 183 16.68 -9.87 -26.94
CA ALA A 183 15.60 -10.83 -26.75
C ALA A 183 15.58 -11.42 -25.34
N GLU A 184 16.75 -11.68 -24.76
CA GLU A 184 16.91 -12.14 -23.38
C GLU A 184 16.50 -11.08 -22.35
N ALA A 185 16.93 -9.85 -22.54
CA ALA A 185 16.53 -8.73 -21.70
C ALA A 185 15.01 -8.52 -21.73
N VAL A 186 14.37 -8.65 -22.91
CA VAL A 186 12.91 -8.58 -23.06
C VAL A 186 12.20 -9.75 -22.37
N ARG A 187 12.76 -10.97 -22.42
CA ARG A 187 12.23 -12.14 -21.68
C ARG A 187 12.32 -11.95 -20.16
N LYS A 188 13.45 -11.43 -19.66
CA LYS A 188 13.75 -11.21 -18.23
C LYS A 188 12.98 -10.04 -17.63
N SER A 189 12.72 -8.99 -18.39
CA SER A 189 12.03 -7.76 -17.93
C SER A 189 10.52 -7.94 -17.70
N GLY A 190 9.97 -9.15 -17.79
CA GLY A 190 8.57 -9.41 -17.48
C GLY A 190 7.58 -8.69 -18.43
N ALA A 191 8.05 -8.28 -19.62
CA ALA A 191 7.24 -7.59 -20.63
C ALA A 191 6.06 -8.44 -21.16
N ARG A 192 6.00 -9.73 -20.80
CA ARG A 192 4.86 -10.61 -21.11
C ARG A 192 3.51 -10.11 -20.59
N ARG A 193 3.47 -9.25 -19.56
CA ARG A 193 2.19 -8.64 -19.12
C ARG A 193 1.63 -7.57 -20.07
N ALA A 194 2.44 -7.01 -20.97
CA ALA A 194 1.95 -6.02 -21.96
C ALA A 194 1.55 -6.69 -23.29
N ALA A 195 2.21 -7.78 -23.67
CA ALA A 195 1.90 -8.50 -24.92
C ALA A 195 0.59 -9.29 -24.84
N SER A 196 0.26 -9.90 -23.69
CA SER A 196 -1.01 -10.61 -23.50
C SER A 196 -2.24 -9.69 -23.58
N LEU A 197 -2.09 -8.40 -23.22
CA LEU A 197 -3.16 -7.40 -23.30
C LEU A 197 -3.40 -6.86 -24.72
N LEU A 198 -2.51 -7.19 -25.68
CA LEU A 198 -2.68 -6.83 -27.09
C LEU A 198 -3.25 -7.98 -27.93
N ALA A 199 -3.24 -9.21 -27.40
CA ALA A 199 -3.80 -10.38 -28.08
C ALA A 199 -5.29 -10.63 -27.79
N GLU A 200 -5.83 -10.06 -26.71
CA GLU A 200 -7.27 -10.09 -26.40
C GLU A 200 -7.93 -8.76 -26.75
N GLY A 201 -8.23 -8.59 -28.04
CA GLY A 201 -8.98 -7.44 -28.51
C GLY A 201 -10.45 -7.51 -28.11
N VAL A 202 -10.84 -6.89 -26.99
CA VAL A 202 -12.21 -6.37 -26.80
C VAL A 202 -12.20 -5.06 -25.97
N HIS A 203 -12.15 -3.94 -26.70
CA HIS A 203 -12.75 -2.61 -26.43
C HIS A 203 -12.46 -1.86 -25.10
N SER A 204 -11.57 -0.85 -25.16
CA SER A 204 -11.95 0.55 -24.89
C SER A 204 -10.82 1.53 -25.23
N VAL A 205 -10.95 2.11 -26.42
CA VAL A 205 -10.57 3.45 -26.89
C VAL A 205 -9.62 4.30 -26.04
N SER A 206 -8.44 4.57 -26.59
CA SER A 206 -7.99 5.94 -26.89
C SER A 206 -6.80 5.89 -27.86
N ARG A 207 -7.10 5.72 -29.15
CA ARG A 207 -6.18 6.15 -30.22
C ARG A 207 -5.94 7.64 -30.02
N CYS A 208 -4.68 8.03 -29.87
CA CYS A 208 -4.28 9.42 -30.00
C CYS A 208 -4.51 9.83 -31.46
N ALA A 209 -5.70 10.36 -31.75
CA ALA A 209 -5.93 11.11 -32.97
C ALA A 209 -5.00 12.33 -32.92
N ARG A 210 -4.03 12.40 -33.84
CA ARG A 210 -3.39 13.67 -34.19
C ARG A 210 -4.50 14.59 -34.72
N PRO A 211 -4.62 15.84 -34.26
CA PRO A 211 -5.35 16.83 -35.02
C PRO A 211 -4.52 17.10 -36.28
N THR A 212 -4.94 16.58 -37.43
CA THR A 212 -4.57 17.14 -38.72
C THR A 212 -5.27 18.49 -38.82
N VAL A 213 -4.59 19.54 -38.36
CA VAL A 213 -4.95 20.91 -38.73
C VAL A 213 -4.65 21.04 -40.21
N SER A 214 -5.71 21.17 -41.02
CA SER A 214 -5.62 21.63 -42.39
C SER A 214 -4.96 23.01 -42.39
N ARG A 215 -3.67 23.04 -42.76
CA ARG A 215 -2.96 24.29 -43.03
C ARG A 215 -3.61 24.91 -44.27
N GLY A 216 -4.47 25.90 -44.04
CA GLY A 216 -4.88 26.82 -45.09
C GLY A 216 -3.63 27.47 -45.68
N SER A 217 -3.56 27.46 -47.00
CA SER A 217 -2.51 28.05 -47.82
C SER A 217 -2.22 29.48 -47.36
N ARG A 218 -0.99 29.74 -46.90
CA ARG A 218 -0.45 31.09 -46.71
C ARG A 218 0.50 31.36 -47.87
N PRO A 219 0.36 32.49 -48.59
CA PRO A 219 1.17 32.76 -49.77
C PRO A 219 2.66 32.87 -49.42
N GLU A 220 3.45 32.34 -50.34
CA GLU A 220 4.90 32.34 -50.40
C GLU A 220 5.42 33.79 -50.42
N VAL A 221 6.01 34.21 -49.30
CA VAL A 221 6.76 35.47 -49.22
C VAL A 221 8.23 35.10 -49.41
N ALA A 222 8.83 35.67 -50.45
CA ALA A 222 10.22 35.46 -50.83
C ALA A 222 11.17 35.78 -49.65
N PRO A 223 12.30 35.06 -49.51
CA PRO A 223 13.26 35.34 -48.46
C PRO A 223 13.94 36.70 -48.70
N GLU A 224 13.79 37.63 -47.75
CA GLU A 224 14.62 38.82 -47.69
C GLU A 224 16.09 38.42 -47.44
N PRO A 225 17.06 39.04 -48.12
CA PRO A 225 18.46 38.73 -47.94
C PRO A 225 18.92 39.11 -46.54
N LEU A 226 19.46 38.13 -45.82
CA LEU A 226 20.23 38.32 -44.59
C LEU A 226 21.36 39.31 -44.85
N HIS A 227 21.25 40.52 -44.31
CA HIS A 227 22.37 41.42 -44.14
C HIS A 227 23.39 40.74 -43.22
N TYR A 228 24.42 40.17 -43.85
CA TYR A 228 25.65 39.71 -43.24
C TYR A 228 26.32 40.92 -42.57
N TRP A 229 26.52 40.85 -41.25
CA TRP A 229 27.36 41.80 -40.53
C TRP A 229 28.81 41.54 -40.92
N ASP A 230 29.29 42.29 -41.90
CA ASP A 230 30.70 42.39 -42.24
C ASP A 230 31.41 43.17 -41.11
N HIS A 231 32.10 42.45 -40.23
CA HIS A 231 33.11 43.04 -39.37
C HIS A 231 34.45 42.92 -40.09
N SER A 232 34.75 43.92 -40.91
CA SER A 232 36.10 44.15 -41.38
C SER A 232 36.37 45.65 -41.43
N LEU A 233 37.35 46.04 -40.62
CA LEU A 233 38.22 47.20 -40.75
C LEU A 233 37.60 48.59 -40.56
N ASP A 234 37.85 49.15 -39.38
CA ASP A 234 38.31 50.54 -39.30
C ASP A 234 39.37 50.67 -38.19
N SER A 235 40.59 51.00 -38.66
CA SER A 235 41.73 51.71 -38.02
C SER A 235 42.22 51.34 -36.63
#